data_AF-A0A9P5N6T8-F1
#
_entry.id   AF-A0A9P5N6T8-F1
#
_cell.length_a   1.000
_cell.length_b   1.000
_cell.length_c   1.000
_cell.angle_alpha   90.00
_cell.angle_beta   90.00
_cell.angle_gamma   90.00
#
_symmetry.space_group_name_H-M   'P 1'
#
loop_
_entity.id
_entity.type
_entity.pdbx_description
1 polymer ?
#
loop_
_entity_poly.entity_id
_entity_poly.type
_entity_poly.pdbx_seq_one_letter_code
_entity_poly.pdbx_strand_id
1 'polypeptide(L)'
;MPEYRECLAHFLFLLWFLQYCQQKNLDLHVLGLWADKTMGKAAKRRKIPASQDMVFQLNNTSRDKRGNKGNQGFLWPPMWQRTLKNQDSPSINQLEWKGVKTTMRAVILDFGLLHFQLAYLTHTSIQCFHMRTWETVVKPSPCSNRGYRIALAFEFHDYVVAFLSIDNLVQPLWVESASELPPPPTDVYDFPVFLSEVAGWIREWLMSNRSSYACEVIRKDGKKVFGGVGVYTVCELFFDAEVFDCPSQTARLCEAFWTFAHRSHTHLA
;
A
#
# COMPACT_ATOMS: atom_id res chain seq x y z
N MET A 1 -7.84 -5.68 5.82
CA MET A 1 -7.19 -5.11 4.63
C MET A 1 -7.38 -3.61 4.76
N PRO A 2 -6.34 -2.76 4.68
CA PRO A 2 -6.57 -1.32 4.75
C PRO A 2 -7.59 -0.91 3.69
N GLU A 3 -8.62 -0.23 4.14
CA GLU A 3 -9.75 0.18 3.33
C GLU A 3 -9.58 1.67 3.02
N TYR A 4 -10.60 2.26 2.41
CA TYR A 4 -10.53 3.64 1.93
C TYR A 4 -10.03 4.62 3.00
N ARG A 5 -10.58 4.55 4.23
CA ARG A 5 -10.21 5.45 5.34
C ARG A 5 -8.76 5.26 5.78
N GLU A 6 -8.31 4.03 5.95
CA GLU A 6 -6.94 3.76 6.39
C GLU A 6 -5.92 4.18 5.32
N CYS A 7 -6.23 3.93 4.04
CA CYS A 7 -5.38 4.39 2.93
C CYS A 7 -5.26 5.91 2.91
N LEU A 8 -6.39 6.61 3.09
CA LEU A 8 -6.43 8.07 3.17
C LEU A 8 -5.66 8.60 4.38
N ALA A 9 -5.85 8.02 5.56
CA ALA A 9 -5.14 8.41 6.78
C ALA A 9 -3.61 8.26 6.63
N HIS A 10 -3.15 7.15 6.05
CA HIS A 10 -1.74 6.94 5.77
C HIS A 10 -1.18 7.92 4.73
N PHE A 11 -1.95 8.24 3.70
CA PHE A 11 -1.60 9.26 2.72
C PHE A 11 -1.44 10.64 3.37
N LEU A 12 -2.44 11.09 4.15
CA LEU A 12 -2.41 12.38 4.83
C LEU A 12 -1.24 12.46 5.82
N PHE A 13 -0.98 11.39 6.57
CA PHE A 13 0.18 11.30 7.45
C PHE A 13 1.51 11.47 6.71
N LEU A 14 1.69 10.77 5.58
CA LEU A 14 2.92 10.90 4.78
C LEU A 14 3.03 12.26 4.11
N LEU A 15 1.92 12.84 3.65
CA LEU A 15 1.90 14.17 3.05
C LEU A 15 2.32 15.22 4.08
N TRP A 16 1.73 15.18 5.27
CA TRP A 16 2.13 16.04 6.38
C TRP A 16 3.61 15.85 6.73
N PHE A 17 4.09 14.61 6.82
CA PHE A 17 5.48 14.33 7.17
C PHE A 17 6.46 14.83 6.10
N LEU A 18 6.15 14.66 4.82
CA LEU A 18 6.94 15.18 3.72
C LEU A 18 7.01 16.72 3.76
N GLN A 19 5.87 17.38 3.98
CA GLN A 19 5.81 18.84 4.14
C GLN A 19 6.64 19.32 5.33
N TYR A 20 6.58 18.60 6.46
CA TYR A 20 7.43 18.88 7.62
C TYR A 20 8.93 18.80 7.26
N CYS A 21 9.34 17.73 6.57
CA CYS A 21 10.74 17.58 6.13
C CYS A 21 11.19 18.71 5.20
N GLN A 22 10.33 19.11 4.25
CA GLN A 22 10.59 20.21 3.33
C GLN A 22 10.72 21.56 4.05
N GLN A 23 9.82 21.85 5.00
CA GLN A 23 9.88 23.07 5.82
C GLN A 23 11.14 23.14 6.68
N LYS A 24 11.67 21.99 7.11
CA LYS A 24 12.91 21.86 7.87
C LYS A 24 14.16 21.74 7.00
N ASN A 25 14.01 21.75 5.67
CA ASN A 25 15.09 21.56 4.70
C ASN A 25 15.94 20.32 5.00
N LEU A 26 15.28 19.21 5.33
CA LEU A 26 15.94 17.93 5.59
C LEU A 26 16.36 17.26 4.29
N ASP A 27 17.42 16.45 4.37
CA ASP A 27 17.86 15.64 3.23
C ASP A 27 16.95 14.42 3.04
N LEU A 28 16.30 14.38 1.88
CA LEU A 28 15.34 13.34 1.49
C LEU A 28 15.90 12.37 0.44
N HIS A 29 17.23 12.32 0.26
CA HIS A 29 17.87 11.25 -0.50
C HIS A 29 17.78 9.91 0.25
N VAL A 30 17.45 8.85 -0.49
CA VAL A 30 17.31 7.51 0.08
C VAL A 30 18.70 6.92 0.33
N LEU A 31 19.08 6.76 1.59
CA LEU A 31 20.37 6.19 1.98
C LEU A 31 20.34 4.66 1.97
N GLY A 32 19.18 4.06 2.21
CA GLY A 32 19.05 2.61 2.34
C GLY A 32 17.61 2.12 2.31
N LEU A 33 17.45 0.86 1.96
CA LEU A 33 16.20 0.13 2.08
C LEU A 33 16.37 -0.99 3.11
N TRP A 34 15.37 -1.19 3.96
CA TRP A 34 15.43 -2.17 5.05
C TRP A 34 14.18 -3.05 5.06
N ALA A 35 14.33 -4.30 5.49
CA ALA A 35 13.21 -5.21 5.67
C ALA A 35 13.51 -6.29 6.72
N ASP A 36 12.47 -6.90 7.28
CA ASP A 36 12.59 -8.16 8.01
C ASP A 36 12.64 -9.35 7.04
N LYS A 37 13.27 -10.47 7.43
CA LYS A 37 13.21 -11.69 6.60
C LYS A 37 11.81 -12.31 6.64
N THR A 38 11.36 -12.81 5.49
CA THR A 38 10.15 -13.64 5.46
C THR A 38 10.51 -15.03 5.92
N MET A 39 10.04 -15.40 7.11
CA MET A 39 10.30 -16.72 7.66
C MET A 39 9.39 -17.74 6.98
N GLY A 40 9.98 -18.63 6.19
CA GLY A 40 9.26 -19.77 5.61
C GLY A 40 8.65 -20.65 6.71
N LYS A 41 7.58 -21.39 6.39
CA LYS A 41 6.89 -22.29 7.34
C LYS A 41 7.82 -23.29 8.03
N ALA A 42 8.90 -23.72 7.34
CA ALA A 42 9.91 -24.62 7.89
C ALA A 42 10.80 -23.96 8.95
N ALA A 43 11.10 -22.67 8.82
CA ALA A 43 11.93 -21.94 9.77
C ALA A 43 11.23 -21.76 11.12
N LYS A 44 9.89 -21.66 11.15
CA LYS A 44 9.11 -21.61 12.40
C LYS A 44 9.26 -22.86 13.29
N ARG A 45 9.71 -24.00 12.74
CA ARG A 45 9.85 -25.27 13.47
C ARG A 45 11.23 -25.50 14.09
N ARG A 46 12.25 -24.71 13.71
CA ARG A 46 13.61 -24.81 14.26
C ARG A 46 13.88 -23.58 15.12
N LYS A 47 14.67 -23.69 16.21
CA LYS A 47 15.15 -22.51 16.93
C LYS A 47 15.94 -21.65 15.94
N ILE A 48 15.35 -20.53 15.54
CA ILE A 48 15.92 -19.62 14.57
C ILE A 48 17.11 -18.91 15.25
N PRO A 49 18.30 -18.84 14.62
CA PRO A 49 19.38 -18.00 15.13
C PRO A 49 18.89 -16.56 15.24
N ALA A 50 19.14 -15.90 16.38
CA ALA A 50 18.66 -14.54 16.64
C ALA A 50 18.97 -13.55 15.49
N SER A 51 20.09 -13.73 14.78
CA SER A 51 20.49 -12.93 13.62
C SER A 51 19.55 -13.00 12.40
N GLN A 52 18.70 -14.02 12.30
CA GLN A 52 17.70 -14.13 11.22
C GLN A 52 16.36 -13.47 11.56
N ASP A 53 16.14 -13.07 12.82
CA ASP A 53 14.93 -12.38 13.29
C ASP A 53 15.10 -10.84 13.30
N MET A 54 16.20 -10.35 12.73
CA MET A 54 16.58 -8.95 12.71
C MET A 54 16.23 -8.28 11.37
N VAL A 55 16.10 -6.96 11.42
CA VAL A 55 16.00 -6.12 10.22
C VAL A 55 17.33 -6.18 9.48
N PHE A 56 17.28 -6.32 8.16
CA PHE A 56 18.47 -6.31 7.30
C PHE A 56 18.34 -5.27 6.19
N GLN A 57 19.49 -4.75 5.76
CA GLN A 57 19.56 -3.82 4.64
C GLN A 57 19.47 -4.58 3.32
N LEU A 58 18.65 -4.09 2.41
CA LEU A 58 18.57 -4.54 1.03
C LEU A 58 19.70 -3.88 0.22
N ASN A 59 20.15 -4.56 -0.81
CA ASN A 59 21.14 -4.03 -1.75
C ASN A 59 20.77 -4.43 -3.19
N ASN A 60 21.57 -3.99 -4.16
CA ASN A 60 21.34 -4.27 -5.58
C ASN A 60 21.38 -5.75 -5.99
N THR A 61 21.71 -6.67 -5.08
CA THR A 61 21.62 -8.12 -5.32
C THR A 61 20.42 -8.77 -4.64
N SER A 62 19.68 -8.04 -3.78
CA SER A 62 18.53 -8.54 -3.04
C SER A 62 17.42 -9.02 -3.98
N ARG A 63 16.87 -10.21 -3.70
CA ARG A 63 15.77 -10.85 -4.46
C ARG A 63 14.50 -11.01 -3.64
N ASP A 64 14.46 -10.38 -2.47
CA ASP A 64 13.33 -10.45 -1.55
C ASP A 64 12.08 -9.86 -2.18
N LYS A 65 10.98 -10.61 -2.04
CA LYS A 65 9.66 -10.23 -2.54
C LYS A 65 8.64 -10.15 -1.43
N ARG A 66 7.55 -9.44 -1.68
CA ARG A 66 6.35 -9.39 -0.84
C ARG A 66 5.09 -9.46 -1.70
N GLY A 67 4.01 -9.94 -1.10
CA GLY A 67 2.70 -10.04 -1.72
C GLY A 67 2.12 -11.44 -1.66
N ASN A 68 0.91 -11.57 -2.20
CA ASN A 68 0.20 -12.85 -2.28
C ASN A 68 0.89 -13.83 -3.24
N LYS A 69 0.64 -15.12 -3.05
CA LYS A 69 1.10 -16.17 -3.98
C LYS A 69 0.60 -15.83 -5.39
N GLY A 70 1.52 -15.69 -6.34
CA GLY A 70 1.21 -15.34 -7.74
C GLY A 70 1.19 -13.84 -8.05
N ASN A 71 1.27 -12.96 -7.05
CA ASN A 71 1.31 -11.51 -7.25
C ASN A 71 2.33 -10.86 -6.31
N GLN A 72 3.57 -11.36 -6.35
CA GLN A 72 4.65 -10.86 -5.50
C GLN A 72 5.50 -9.84 -6.26
N GLY A 73 5.77 -8.70 -5.64
CA GLY A 73 6.68 -7.67 -6.13
C GLY A 73 8.03 -7.70 -5.40
N PHE A 74 9.09 -7.23 -6.05
CA PHE A 74 10.41 -7.09 -5.43
C PHE A 74 10.45 -5.89 -4.49
N LEU A 75 11.15 -6.05 -3.36
CA LEU A 75 11.40 -4.95 -2.43
C LEU A 75 12.46 -3.97 -2.96
N TRP A 76 13.49 -4.49 -3.64
CA TRP A 76 14.48 -3.68 -4.36
C TRP A 76 13.98 -3.34 -5.77
N PRO A 77 14.28 -2.16 -6.34
CA PRO A 77 13.91 -1.82 -7.71
C PRO A 77 14.50 -2.83 -8.71
N PRO A 78 13.68 -3.62 -9.43
CA PRO A 78 14.17 -4.70 -10.28
C PRO A 78 14.96 -4.18 -11.49
N MET A 79 14.62 -2.99 -12.01
CA MET A 79 15.35 -2.32 -13.08
C MET A 79 16.78 -1.91 -12.65
N TRP A 80 17.00 -1.67 -11.35
CA TRP A 80 18.31 -1.33 -10.78
C TRP A 80 18.96 -2.52 -10.07
N GLN A 81 18.53 -3.74 -10.37
CA GLN A 81 19.13 -4.93 -9.82
C GLN A 81 20.42 -5.27 -10.58
N ARG A 82 21.51 -5.51 -9.85
CA ARG A 82 22.79 -5.90 -10.44
C ARG A 82 22.68 -7.31 -10.99
N THR A 83 22.97 -7.45 -12.28
CA THR A 83 22.98 -8.74 -12.97
C THR A 83 24.25 -8.88 -13.79
N LEU A 84 24.51 -10.08 -14.33
CA LEU A 84 25.63 -10.26 -15.28
C LEU A 84 25.52 -9.34 -16.51
N LYS A 85 24.29 -8.94 -16.89
CA LYS A 85 24.00 -8.04 -18.01
C LYS A 85 23.97 -6.56 -17.60
N ASN A 86 23.84 -6.26 -16.31
CA ASN A 86 23.76 -4.90 -15.77
C ASN A 86 24.71 -4.81 -14.58
N GLN A 87 25.99 -4.58 -14.85
CA GLN A 87 27.01 -4.53 -13.81
C GLN A 87 27.06 -3.17 -13.10
N ASP A 88 26.67 -2.11 -13.81
CA ASP A 88 26.72 -0.71 -13.38
C ASP A 88 25.33 -0.21 -12.97
N SER A 89 24.66 -0.96 -12.10
CA SER A 89 23.33 -0.56 -11.62
C SER A 89 23.39 0.75 -10.83
N PRO A 90 22.41 1.66 -11.03
CA PRO A 90 22.34 2.90 -10.26
C PRO A 90 22.29 2.62 -8.75
N SER A 91 22.86 3.54 -7.98
CA SER A 91 22.83 3.48 -6.52
C SER A 91 21.50 4.04 -6.00
N ILE A 92 21.00 3.48 -4.89
CA ILE A 92 19.73 3.89 -4.30
C ILE A 92 19.75 5.35 -3.82
N ASN A 93 20.92 5.89 -3.50
CA ASN A 93 21.12 7.29 -3.10
C ASN A 93 20.86 8.32 -4.22
N GLN A 94 20.62 7.87 -5.45
CA GLN A 94 20.13 8.75 -6.53
C GLN A 94 18.63 9.03 -6.43
N LEU A 95 17.91 8.28 -5.58
CA LEU A 95 16.49 8.52 -5.30
C LEU A 95 16.34 9.61 -4.25
N GLU A 96 15.42 10.53 -4.50
CA GLU A 96 15.08 11.64 -3.59
C GLU A 96 13.56 11.70 -3.44
N TRP A 97 13.04 11.68 -2.22
CA TRP A 97 11.59 11.69 -2.01
C TRP A 97 10.97 13.07 -2.29
N LYS A 98 10.28 13.20 -3.42
CA LYS A 98 9.74 14.46 -3.95
C LYS A 98 8.25 14.63 -3.73
N GLY A 99 7.51 13.53 -3.65
CA GLY A 99 6.06 13.57 -3.60
C GLY A 99 5.41 12.33 -3.03
N VAL A 100 4.15 12.47 -2.65
CA VAL A 100 3.28 11.37 -2.24
C VAL A 100 1.95 11.49 -2.95
N LYS A 101 1.44 10.36 -3.46
CA LYS A 101 0.12 10.20 -4.03
C LYS A 101 -0.54 8.98 -3.40
N THR A 102 -1.83 8.81 -3.61
CA THR A 102 -2.55 7.64 -3.14
C THR A 102 -3.55 7.16 -4.17
N THR A 103 -3.85 5.88 -4.11
CA THR A 103 -5.06 5.29 -4.69
C THR A 103 -5.89 4.74 -3.54
N MET A 104 -7.11 4.28 -3.84
CA MET A 104 -8.00 3.73 -2.82
C MET A 104 -7.45 2.49 -2.08
N ARG A 105 -6.31 1.92 -2.50
CA ARG A 105 -5.69 0.71 -1.90
C ARG A 105 -4.16 0.76 -1.79
N ALA A 106 -3.54 1.88 -2.16
CA ALA A 106 -2.09 1.98 -2.18
C ALA A 106 -1.62 3.42 -1.91
N VAL A 107 -0.38 3.53 -1.44
CA VAL A 107 0.37 4.79 -1.48
C VAL A 107 1.44 4.71 -2.55
N ILE A 108 1.71 5.85 -3.17
CA ILE A 108 2.72 6.02 -4.20
C ILE A 108 3.69 7.08 -3.70
N LEU A 109 4.97 6.74 -3.61
CA LEU A 109 6.07 7.65 -3.33
C LEU A 109 6.76 7.99 -4.65
N ASP A 110 6.90 9.28 -4.93
CA ASP A 110 7.65 9.81 -6.06
C ASP A 110 9.09 10.06 -5.61
N PHE A 111 10.04 9.31 -6.18
CA PHE A 111 11.46 9.44 -5.90
C PHE A 111 12.24 10.16 -7.02
N GLY A 112 11.54 10.85 -7.94
CA GLY A 112 12.10 11.48 -9.12
C GLY A 112 12.45 10.46 -10.22
N LEU A 113 13.53 9.71 -10.03
CA LEU A 113 13.99 8.72 -11.02
C LEU A 113 13.14 7.46 -11.06
N LEU A 114 12.48 7.13 -9.95
CA LEU A 114 11.59 5.98 -9.83
C LEU A 114 10.32 6.38 -9.08
N HIS A 115 9.25 5.64 -9.33
CA HIS A 115 8.04 5.68 -8.53
C HIS A 115 7.88 4.36 -7.80
N PHE A 116 7.56 4.45 -6.52
CA PHE A 116 7.29 3.28 -5.68
C PHE A 116 5.84 3.26 -5.25
N GLN A 117 5.11 2.23 -5.63
CA GLN A 117 3.76 1.99 -5.15
C GLN A 117 3.76 0.82 -4.15
N LEU A 118 3.14 1.03 -2.99
CA LEU A 118 2.86 -0.05 -2.04
C LEU A 118 1.36 -0.23 -1.88
N ALA A 119 0.83 -1.35 -2.37
CA ALA A 119 -0.51 -1.77 -1.98
C ALA A 119 -0.47 -2.44 -0.60
N TYR A 120 -1.28 -1.93 0.33
CA TYR A 120 -1.19 -2.28 1.75
C TYR A 120 -1.58 -3.73 2.08
N LEU A 121 -2.41 -4.36 1.24
CA LEU A 121 -3.07 -5.66 1.45
C LEU A 121 -3.64 -5.86 2.87
N THR A 122 -2.91 -6.38 3.85
CA THR A 122 -3.46 -6.69 5.18
C THR A 122 -2.55 -6.23 6.32
N HIS A 123 -3.16 -5.71 7.39
CA HIS A 123 -2.49 -5.36 8.66
C HIS A 123 -1.25 -4.46 8.50
N THR A 124 -1.30 -3.52 7.56
CA THR A 124 -0.17 -2.64 7.27
C THR A 124 -0.42 -1.25 7.83
N SER A 125 0.62 -0.65 8.41
CA SER A 125 0.62 0.72 8.92
C SER A 125 1.94 1.41 8.58
N ILE A 126 1.91 2.73 8.46
CA ILE A 126 3.10 3.54 8.18
C ILE A 126 3.52 4.27 9.45
N GLN A 127 4.82 4.23 9.77
CA GLN A 127 5.40 4.99 10.86
C GLN A 127 6.69 5.68 10.40
N CYS A 128 6.94 6.87 10.95
CA CYS A 128 8.19 7.59 10.75
C CYS A 128 8.98 7.57 12.05
N PHE A 129 10.20 7.04 12.00
CA PHE A 129 11.11 6.99 13.13
C PHE A 129 12.23 8.00 12.93
N HIS A 130 12.60 8.74 13.99
CA HIS A 130 13.88 9.43 14.00
C HIS A 130 15.02 8.41 13.93
N MET A 131 16.10 8.74 13.22
CA MET A 131 17.23 7.83 12.98
C MET A 131 17.80 7.24 14.28
N ARG A 132 17.93 8.07 15.32
CA ARG A 132 18.33 7.61 16.66
C ARG A 132 17.45 6.48 17.20
N THR A 133 16.13 6.59 17.09
CA THR A 133 15.19 5.56 17.56
C THR A 133 15.28 4.31 16.68
N TRP A 134 15.45 4.49 15.38
CA TRP A 134 15.66 3.39 14.45
C TRP A 134 16.88 2.54 14.84
N GLU A 135 18.05 3.18 15.01
CA GLU A 135 19.31 2.49 15.30
C GLU A 135 19.39 1.91 16.71
N THR A 136 18.77 2.56 17.71
CA THR A 136 18.89 2.13 19.11
C THR A 136 17.76 1.20 19.58
N VAL A 137 16.60 1.24 18.92
CA VAL A 137 15.41 0.48 19.35
C VAL A 137 14.90 -0.44 18.25
N VAL A 138 14.53 0.10 17.10
CA VAL A 138 13.77 -0.67 16.09
C VAL A 138 14.63 -1.73 15.41
N LYS A 139 15.76 -1.32 14.84
CA LYS A 139 16.72 -2.16 14.13
C LYS A 139 17.35 -3.26 15.00
N PRO A 140 17.80 -3.00 16.26
CA PRO A 140 18.39 -4.02 17.13
C PRO A 140 17.35 -4.90 17.84
N SER A 141 16.06 -4.58 17.77
CA SER A 141 15.03 -5.46 18.33
C SER A 141 14.77 -6.66 17.41
N PRO A 142 14.61 -7.88 17.93
CA PRO A 142 14.08 -8.99 17.16
C PRO A 142 12.62 -8.76 16.78
N CYS A 143 12.19 -9.25 15.60
CA CYS A 143 10.80 -9.17 15.16
C CYS A 143 9.82 -9.78 16.17
N SER A 144 10.21 -10.87 16.82
CA SER A 144 9.44 -11.52 17.88
C SER A 144 9.12 -10.61 19.09
N ASN A 145 10.00 -9.65 19.40
CA ASN A 145 9.81 -8.72 20.50
C ASN A 145 9.01 -7.47 20.10
N ARG A 146 9.06 -7.07 18.82
CA ARG A 146 8.36 -5.86 18.34
C ARG A 146 6.84 -6.03 18.26
N GLY A 147 6.36 -7.26 18.03
CA GLY A 147 4.94 -7.53 17.75
C GLY A 147 4.47 -7.13 16.34
N TYR A 148 5.39 -6.63 15.51
CA TYR A 148 5.17 -6.28 14.11
C TYR A 148 6.45 -6.56 13.28
N ARG A 149 6.30 -6.55 11.96
CA ARG A 149 7.38 -6.74 10.98
C ARG A 149 7.64 -5.45 10.23
N ILE A 150 8.89 -5.23 9.86
CA ILE A 150 9.28 -4.22 8.86
C ILE A 150 9.08 -4.86 7.48
N ALA A 151 7.96 -4.53 6.83
CA ALA A 151 7.70 -5.03 5.48
C ALA A 151 8.67 -4.40 4.47
N LEU A 152 8.86 -3.08 4.59
CA LEU A 152 9.87 -2.27 3.91
C LEU A 152 10.09 -0.98 4.71
N ALA A 153 11.31 -0.45 4.74
CA ALA A 153 11.56 0.89 5.25
C ALA A 153 12.57 1.63 4.37
N PHE A 154 12.37 2.95 4.25
CA PHE A 154 13.22 3.88 3.53
C PHE A 154 14.00 4.70 4.53
N GLU A 155 15.32 4.60 4.47
CA GLU A 155 16.24 5.37 5.30
C GLU A 155 16.60 6.68 4.60
N PHE A 156 16.41 7.78 5.31
CA PHE A 156 16.88 9.13 4.97
C PHE A 156 17.89 9.57 6.04
N HIS A 157 18.45 10.78 5.94
CA HIS A 157 19.48 11.23 6.88
C HIS A 157 18.98 11.24 8.35
N ASP A 158 17.88 11.94 8.61
CA ASP A 158 17.37 12.13 9.97
C ASP A 158 16.25 11.16 10.36
N TYR A 159 15.63 10.50 9.38
CA TYR A 159 14.42 9.71 9.59
C TYR A 159 14.38 8.42 8.77
N VAL A 160 13.57 7.48 9.24
CA VAL A 160 13.22 6.25 8.53
C VAL A 160 11.70 6.19 8.38
N VAL A 161 11.22 6.10 7.15
CA VAL A 161 9.80 5.85 6.84
C VAL A 161 9.59 4.36 6.69
N ALA A 162 8.88 3.74 7.63
CA ALA A 162 8.71 2.30 7.71
C ALA A 162 7.26 1.87 7.46
N PHE A 163 7.10 0.91 6.57
CA PHE A 163 5.86 0.19 6.31
C PHE A 163 5.85 -1.06 7.19
N LEU A 164 5.11 -0.98 8.28
CA LEU A 164 4.96 -2.02 9.28
C LEU A 164 3.85 -2.97 8.86
N SER A 165 4.01 -4.26 9.09
CA SER A 165 2.97 -5.27 8.83
C SER A 165 3.00 -6.37 9.87
N ILE A 166 1.86 -6.98 10.20
CA ILE A 166 1.83 -8.16 11.09
C ILE A 166 2.36 -9.41 10.36
N ASP A 167 2.05 -9.53 9.06
CA ASP A 167 2.16 -10.76 8.27
C ASP A 167 3.05 -10.62 7.03
N ASN A 168 3.64 -9.43 6.80
CA ASN A 168 4.40 -9.08 5.59
C ASN A 168 3.57 -9.19 4.29
N LEU A 169 2.24 -9.16 4.38
CA LEU A 169 1.38 -9.06 3.20
C LEU A 169 1.28 -7.60 2.78
N VAL A 170 2.24 -7.18 1.98
CA VAL A 170 2.22 -5.92 1.21
C VAL A 170 2.62 -6.23 -0.22
N GLN A 171 2.22 -5.41 -1.17
CA GLN A 171 2.61 -5.61 -2.57
C GLN A 171 3.35 -4.37 -3.10
N PRO A 172 4.70 -4.42 -3.13
CA PRO A 172 5.52 -3.36 -3.71
C PRO A 172 5.47 -3.42 -5.24
N LEU A 173 5.57 -2.25 -5.87
CA LEU A 173 5.75 -2.09 -7.30
C LEU A 173 6.69 -0.90 -7.51
N TRP A 174 7.70 -1.13 -8.34
CA TRP A 174 8.65 -0.11 -8.79
C TRP A 174 8.43 0.11 -10.28
N VAL A 175 8.42 1.37 -10.71
CA VAL A 175 8.35 1.76 -12.12
C VAL A 175 9.23 2.99 -12.37
N GLU A 176 9.67 3.18 -13.61
CA GLU A 176 10.51 4.33 -13.99
C GLU A 176 9.64 5.56 -14.26
N SER A 177 8.51 5.36 -14.93
CA SER A 177 7.54 6.42 -15.22
C SER A 177 6.25 6.28 -14.42
N ALA A 178 5.67 7.40 -13.99
CA ALA A 178 4.33 7.45 -13.39
C ALA A 178 3.25 6.84 -14.29
N SER A 179 3.43 6.89 -15.62
CA SER A 179 2.48 6.32 -16.59
C SER A 179 2.44 4.79 -16.62
N GLU A 180 3.44 4.13 -16.04
CA GLU A 180 3.51 2.67 -15.93
C GLU A 180 2.80 2.15 -14.67
N LEU A 181 2.41 3.04 -13.75
CA LEU A 181 1.61 2.66 -12.60
C LEU A 181 0.26 2.12 -13.07
N PRO A 182 -0.27 1.05 -12.42
CA PRO A 182 -1.61 0.57 -12.71
C PRO A 182 -2.62 1.71 -12.56
N PRO A 183 -3.56 1.87 -13.51
CA PRO A 183 -4.57 2.90 -13.39
C PRO A 183 -5.36 2.67 -12.10
N PRO A 184 -5.56 3.70 -11.27
CA PRO A 184 -6.41 3.58 -10.10
C PRO A 184 -7.86 3.31 -10.54
N PRO A 185 -8.69 2.67 -9.69
CA PRO A 185 -10.14 2.74 -9.84
C PRO A 185 -10.59 4.19 -9.96
N THR A 186 -11.68 4.44 -10.70
CA THR A 186 -12.30 5.76 -10.78
C THR A 186 -12.61 6.27 -9.39
N ASP A 187 -12.27 7.53 -9.14
CA ASP A 187 -12.59 8.19 -7.89
C ASP A 187 -14.11 8.42 -7.82
N VAL A 188 -14.72 8.10 -6.69
CA VAL A 188 -16.16 8.34 -6.45
C VAL A 188 -16.50 9.84 -6.52
N TYR A 189 -15.52 10.73 -6.35
CA TYR A 189 -15.71 12.17 -6.57
C TYR A 189 -15.88 12.55 -8.04
N ASP A 190 -15.35 11.76 -8.99
CA ASP A 190 -15.73 11.87 -10.39
C ASP A 190 -17.05 11.11 -10.60
N PHE A 191 -18.08 11.61 -9.93
CA PHE A 191 -19.34 10.90 -9.74
C PHE A 191 -20.02 10.50 -11.07
N PRO A 192 -20.05 11.34 -12.12
CA PRO A 192 -20.60 10.93 -13.42
C PRO A 192 -19.86 9.74 -14.06
N VAL A 193 -18.52 9.76 -14.03
CA VAL A 193 -17.71 8.65 -14.58
C VAL A 193 -17.89 7.40 -13.72
N PHE A 194 -17.86 7.54 -12.39
CA PHE A 194 -18.12 6.46 -11.44
C PHE A 194 -19.48 5.81 -11.69
N LEU A 195 -20.57 6.59 -11.82
CA LEU A 195 -21.90 6.06 -12.11
C LEU A 195 -21.96 5.32 -13.45
N SER A 196 -21.28 5.83 -14.47
CA SER A 196 -21.19 5.16 -15.77
C SER A 196 -20.49 3.80 -15.66
N GLU A 197 -19.40 3.72 -14.88
CA GLU A 197 -18.68 2.47 -14.62
C GLU A 197 -19.50 1.49 -13.77
N VAL A 198 -20.23 1.96 -12.75
CA VAL A 198 -21.17 1.13 -11.98
C VAL A 198 -22.24 0.54 -12.90
N ALA A 199 -22.84 1.36 -13.76
CA ALA A 199 -23.85 0.90 -14.70
C ALA A 199 -23.29 -0.13 -15.70
N GLY A 200 -22.08 0.09 -16.21
CA GLY A 200 -21.38 -0.86 -17.08
C GLY A 200 -21.12 -2.19 -16.36
N TRP A 201 -20.57 -2.13 -15.16
CA TRP A 201 -20.29 -3.30 -14.33
C TRP A 201 -21.56 -4.09 -13.98
N ILE A 202 -22.67 -3.43 -13.66
CA ILE A 202 -23.95 -4.11 -13.38
C ILE A 202 -24.45 -4.84 -14.63
N ARG A 203 -24.38 -4.24 -15.82
CA ARG A 203 -24.80 -4.91 -17.07
C ARG A 203 -23.98 -6.18 -17.32
N GLU A 204 -22.66 -6.13 -17.10
CA GLU A 204 -21.80 -7.31 -17.21
C GLU A 204 -22.15 -8.37 -16.15
N TRP A 205 -22.36 -7.94 -14.92
CA TRP A 205 -22.69 -8.81 -13.80
C TRP A 205 -24.04 -9.51 -13.96
N LEU A 206 -25.05 -8.83 -14.51
CA LEU A 206 -26.37 -9.41 -14.81
C LEU A 206 -26.30 -10.57 -15.83
N MET A 207 -25.25 -10.62 -16.65
CA MET A 207 -25.00 -11.71 -17.60
C MET A 207 -24.22 -12.88 -16.99
N SER A 208 -23.77 -12.76 -15.74
CA SER A 208 -22.95 -13.76 -15.04
C SER A 208 -23.77 -14.66 -14.11
N ASN A 209 -23.15 -15.71 -13.55
CA ASN A 209 -23.80 -16.57 -12.56
C ASN A 209 -23.88 -15.87 -11.19
N ARG A 210 -25.09 -15.51 -10.74
CA ARG A 210 -25.34 -14.68 -9.54
C ARG A 210 -25.64 -15.50 -8.29
N SER A 211 -24.68 -16.33 -7.85
CA SER A 211 -24.82 -17.17 -6.64
C SER A 211 -24.12 -16.62 -5.38
N SER A 212 -23.42 -15.49 -5.50
CA SER A 212 -22.63 -14.91 -4.40
C SER A 212 -23.40 -13.85 -3.61
N TYR A 213 -23.03 -13.68 -2.34
CA TYR A 213 -23.58 -12.61 -1.50
C TYR A 213 -23.22 -11.23 -2.04
N ALA A 214 -24.14 -10.26 -1.93
CA ALA A 214 -23.98 -8.89 -2.41
C ALA A 214 -22.66 -8.23 -1.95
N CYS A 215 -22.29 -8.42 -0.69
CA CYS A 215 -21.04 -7.90 -0.13
C CYS A 215 -19.77 -8.51 -0.77
N GLU A 216 -19.81 -9.79 -1.14
CA GLU A 216 -18.71 -10.46 -1.84
C GLU A 216 -18.63 -10.01 -3.29
N VAL A 217 -19.76 -9.82 -3.95
CA VAL A 217 -19.83 -9.30 -5.33
C VAL A 217 -19.19 -7.91 -5.43
N ILE A 218 -19.53 -6.97 -4.54
CA ILE A 218 -18.89 -5.64 -4.52
C ILE A 218 -17.38 -5.74 -4.28
N ARG A 219 -16.96 -6.53 -3.28
CA ARG A 219 -15.56 -6.58 -2.85
C ARG A 219 -14.64 -7.30 -3.84
N LYS A 220 -15.12 -8.33 -4.52
CA LYS A 220 -14.31 -9.18 -5.41
C LYS A 220 -14.49 -8.81 -6.88
N ASP A 221 -15.73 -8.75 -7.34
CA ASP A 221 -16.06 -8.54 -8.75
C ASP A 221 -16.13 -7.04 -9.06
N GLY A 222 -16.73 -6.27 -8.15
CA GLY A 222 -16.87 -4.82 -8.22
C GLY A 222 -15.61 -4.03 -7.85
N LYS A 223 -14.49 -4.69 -7.52
CA LYS A 223 -13.26 -4.02 -7.01
C LYS A 223 -12.67 -2.95 -7.93
N LYS A 224 -12.98 -3.01 -9.23
CA LYS A 224 -12.53 -2.03 -10.24
C LYS A 224 -13.32 -0.73 -10.17
N VAL A 225 -14.56 -0.79 -9.69
CA VAL A 225 -15.48 0.35 -9.60
C VAL A 225 -15.58 0.84 -8.16
N PHE A 226 -15.76 -0.08 -7.22
CA PHE A 226 -15.79 0.19 -5.78
C PHE A 226 -14.37 0.14 -5.18
N GLY A 227 -13.53 1.07 -5.62
CA GLY A 227 -12.16 1.21 -5.15
C GLY A 227 -12.08 1.37 -3.63
N GLY A 228 -11.21 0.61 -2.96
CA GLY A 228 -11.00 0.74 -1.51
C GLY A 228 -12.10 0.14 -0.62
N VAL A 229 -13.19 -0.37 -1.18
CA VAL A 229 -14.23 -1.04 -0.39
C VAL A 229 -13.73 -2.41 0.07
N GLY A 230 -13.56 -2.56 1.38
CA GLY A 230 -13.18 -3.82 2.05
C GLY A 230 -14.32 -4.45 2.83
N VAL A 231 -13.98 -5.27 3.83
CA VAL A 231 -14.95 -6.01 4.66
C VAL A 231 -15.75 -5.05 5.54
N TYR A 232 -15.11 -4.03 6.09
CA TYR A 232 -15.75 -3.11 7.03
C TYR A 232 -16.55 -2.04 6.31
N THR A 233 -15.97 -1.44 5.27
CA THR A 233 -16.58 -0.43 4.42
C THR A 233 -17.83 -0.98 3.78
N VAL A 234 -17.82 -2.20 3.22
CA VAL A 234 -19.02 -2.75 2.59
C VAL A 234 -20.18 -2.91 3.59
N CYS A 235 -19.88 -3.23 4.86
CA CYS A 235 -20.91 -3.29 5.91
C CYS A 235 -21.45 -1.90 6.25
N GLU A 236 -20.61 -0.86 6.29
CA GLU A 236 -21.06 0.53 6.45
C GLU A 236 -21.93 0.97 5.26
N LEU A 237 -21.56 0.62 4.03
CA LEU A 237 -22.34 0.94 2.84
C LEU A 237 -23.73 0.27 2.87
N PHE A 238 -23.82 -1.00 3.28
CA PHE A 238 -25.09 -1.71 3.41
C PHE A 238 -25.89 -1.36 4.67
N PHE A 239 -25.28 -0.66 5.62
CA PHE A 239 -26.03 -0.07 6.72
C PHE A 239 -26.81 1.16 6.23
N ASP A 240 -26.19 1.96 5.35
CA ASP A 240 -26.79 3.16 4.76
C ASP A 240 -27.64 2.87 3.50
N ALA A 241 -27.48 1.70 2.86
CA ALA A 241 -28.17 1.31 1.64
C ALA A 241 -28.63 -0.17 1.62
N GLU A 242 -29.67 -0.48 0.84
CA GLU A 242 -30.16 -1.85 0.64
C GLU A 242 -29.41 -2.59 -0.49
N VAL A 243 -29.77 -3.86 -0.74
CA VAL A 243 -29.20 -4.72 -1.81
C VAL A 243 -29.40 -4.10 -3.20
N PHE A 244 -28.44 -4.22 -4.10
CA PHE A 244 -28.35 -3.42 -5.35
C PHE A 244 -28.94 -4.07 -6.63
N ASP A 245 -30.03 -4.85 -6.54
CA ASP A 245 -30.62 -5.53 -7.73
C ASP A 245 -31.73 -4.72 -8.44
N CYS A 246 -32.01 -3.49 -7.97
CA CYS A 246 -32.86 -2.54 -8.69
C CYS A 246 -32.19 -1.15 -8.79
N PRO A 247 -32.49 -0.36 -9.84
CA PRO A 247 -31.80 0.91 -10.09
C PRO A 247 -31.85 1.90 -8.91
N SER A 248 -32.98 1.95 -8.19
CA SER A 248 -33.12 2.86 -7.05
C SER A 248 -32.23 2.47 -5.87
N GLN A 249 -32.08 1.17 -5.58
CA GLN A 249 -31.19 0.68 -4.53
C GLN A 249 -29.73 0.81 -4.92
N THR A 250 -29.39 0.56 -6.19
CA THR A 250 -28.05 0.85 -6.74
C THR A 250 -27.69 2.33 -6.58
N ALA A 251 -28.61 3.24 -6.89
CA ALA A 251 -28.38 4.68 -6.73
C ALA A 251 -28.07 5.04 -5.26
N ARG A 252 -28.83 4.50 -4.31
CA ARG A 252 -28.57 4.67 -2.87
C ARG A 252 -27.22 4.11 -2.45
N LEU A 253 -26.82 2.95 -2.98
CA LEU A 253 -25.49 2.38 -2.70
C LEU A 253 -24.36 3.29 -3.22
N CYS A 254 -24.53 3.88 -4.41
CA CYS A 254 -23.57 4.83 -4.98
C CYS A 254 -23.47 6.10 -4.12
N GLU A 255 -24.61 6.64 -3.69
CA GLU A 255 -24.70 7.78 -2.78
C GLU A 255 -24.09 7.47 -1.41
N ALA A 256 -24.34 6.27 -0.87
CA ALA A 256 -23.72 5.82 0.38
C ALA A 256 -22.20 5.75 0.26
N PHE A 257 -21.67 5.27 -0.88
CA PHE A 257 -20.23 5.23 -1.08
C PHE A 257 -19.63 6.64 -1.22
N TRP A 258 -20.27 7.53 -1.97
CA TRP A 258 -19.86 8.93 -2.05
C TRP A 258 -19.89 9.59 -0.66
N THR A 259 -20.96 9.38 0.11
CA THR A 259 -21.12 9.94 1.46
C THR A 259 -20.04 9.40 2.41
N PHE A 260 -19.75 8.10 2.34
CA PHE A 260 -18.69 7.48 3.12
C PHE A 260 -17.32 8.11 2.78
N ALA A 261 -17.01 8.26 1.50
CA ALA A 261 -15.78 8.89 1.04
C ALA A 261 -15.70 10.35 1.49
N HIS A 262 -16.78 11.12 1.31
CA HIS A 262 -16.90 12.50 1.74
C HIS A 262 -16.62 12.67 3.23
N ARG A 263 -17.32 11.92 4.09
CA ARG A 263 -17.09 11.91 5.54
C ARG A 263 -15.64 11.58 5.89
N SER A 264 -15.03 10.65 5.16
CA SER A 264 -13.64 10.24 5.39
C SER A 264 -12.65 11.36 5.10
N HIS A 265 -12.86 12.12 4.03
CA HIS A 265 -12.03 13.30 3.71
C HIS A 265 -12.29 14.46 4.67
N THR A 266 -13.54 14.74 5.02
CA THR A 266 -13.87 15.89 5.89
C THR A 266 -13.52 15.69 7.35
N HIS A 267 -13.45 14.45 7.85
CA HIS A 267 -13.12 14.17 9.25
C HIS A 267 -11.63 13.91 9.48
N LEU A 268 -10.86 13.58 8.43
CA LEU A 268 -9.42 13.29 8.54
C LEU A 268 -8.52 14.44 8.09
N ALA A 269 -9.02 15.36 7.26
CA ALA A 269 -8.30 16.58 6.85
C ALA A 269 -8.55 17.71 7.85
#